data_AF-E9T054-F1
#
_entry.id   AF-E9T054-F1
#
_cell.length_a   1.000
_cell.length_b   1.000
_cell.length_c   1.000
_cell.angle_alpha   90.00
_cell.angle_beta   90.00
_cell.angle_gamma   90.00
#
_symmetry.space_group_name_H-M   'P 1'
#
loop_
_entity.id
_entity.type
_entity.pdbx_description
1 polymer ?
#
loop_
_entity_poly.entity_id
_entity_poly.type
_entity_poly.pdbx_seq_one_letter_code
_entity_poly.pdbx_strand_id
1 'polypeptide(L)'
;MKQSNIGDVVAWIVLAVAALGLIGCVAIGAYGGALVWVIVGGVAGLYLAGLRRRRSAAVAAEIAARAERENELYLEGDSGGVYGQYRPPS
;
A
#
# COMPACT_ATOMS: atom_id res chain seq x y z
N MET A 1 -14.57 23.40 4.69
CA MET A 1 -14.52 23.67 3.23
C MET A 1 -13.08 23.60 2.70
N LYS A 2 -12.39 22.45 2.80
CA LYS A 2 -10.98 22.28 2.34
C LYS A 2 -10.80 21.11 1.35
N GLN A 3 -11.90 20.43 1.01
CA GLN A 3 -11.92 19.28 0.10
C GLN A 3 -11.98 19.67 -1.39
N SER A 4 -12.51 20.85 -1.74
CA SER A 4 -12.58 21.30 -3.14
C SER A 4 -11.19 21.38 -3.78
N ASN A 5 -10.21 21.92 -3.05
CA ASN A 5 -8.86 22.11 -3.57
C ASN A 5 -8.12 20.79 -3.82
N ILE A 6 -8.36 19.75 -3.02
CA ILE A 6 -7.71 18.45 -3.24
C ILE A 6 -8.35 17.73 -4.43
N GLY A 7 -9.68 17.77 -4.54
CA GLY A 7 -10.40 17.22 -5.68
C GLY A 7 -10.00 17.88 -7.00
N ASP A 8 -9.90 19.21 -7.02
CA ASP A 8 -9.46 19.97 -8.19
C ASP A 8 -8.02 19.64 -8.57
N VAL A 9 -7.10 19.58 -7.59
CA VAL A 9 -5.70 19.23 -7.87
C VAL A 9 -5.59 17.82 -8.44
N VAL A 10 -6.34 16.86 -7.90
CA VAL A 10 -6.36 15.48 -8.44
C VAL A 10 -6.96 15.46 -9.85
N ALA A 11 -8.04 16.20 -10.10
CA ALA A 11 -8.65 16.30 -11.43
C ALA A 11 -7.67 16.90 -12.45
N TRP A 12 -6.95 17.97 -12.07
CA TRP A 12 -5.92 18.60 -12.90
C TRP A 12 -4.73 17.69 -13.17
N ILE A 13 -4.29 16.90 -12.17
CA ILE A 13 -3.22 15.91 -12.36
C ILE A 13 -3.67 14.83 -13.34
N VAL A 14 -4.88 14.29 -13.17
CA VAL A 14 -5.44 13.29 -14.09
C VAL A 14 -5.57 13.85 -15.50
N LEU A 15 -6.05 15.10 -15.64
CA LEU A 15 -6.17 15.77 -16.93
C LEU A 15 -4.80 15.99 -17.60
N ALA A 16 -3.79 16.42 -16.84
CA ALA A 16 -2.44 16.62 -17.35
C ALA A 16 -1.79 15.31 -17.78
N VAL A 17 -1.97 14.22 -17.03
CA VAL A 17 -1.50 12.89 -17.39
C VAL A 17 -2.20 12.37 -18.66
N ALA A 18 -3.50 12.57 -18.77
CA ALA A 18 -4.27 12.21 -19.97
C ALA A 18 -3.81 12.99 -21.20
N ALA A 19 -3.60 14.31 -21.07
CA ALA A 19 -3.10 15.16 -22.14
C ALA A 19 -1.68 14.77 -22.58
N LEU A 20 -0.77 14.49 -21.64
CA LEU A 20 0.59 14.03 -21.95
C LEU A 20 0.59 12.66 -22.64
N GLY A 21 -0.30 11.74 -22.23
CA GLY A 21 -0.49 10.45 -22.90
C GLY A 21 -1.03 10.60 -24.33
N LEU A 22 -1.96 11.52 -24.55
CA LEU A 22 -2.49 11.85 -25.88
C LEU A 22 -1.43 12.47 -26.78
N ILE A 23 -0.63 13.42 -26.27
CA ILE A 23 0.47 14.06 -26.99
C ILE A 23 1.56 13.02 -27.33
N GLY A 24 1.89 12.12 -26.40
CA GLY A 24 2.81 11.01 -26.63
C GLY A 24 2.30 9.99 -27.66
N CYS A 25 0.99 9.88 -27.85
CA CYS A 25 0.37 9.02 -28.86
C CYS A 25 0.44 9.62 -30.27
N VAL A 26 0.46 10.96 -30.38
CA VAL A 26 0.51 11.68 -31.67
C VAL A 26 1.95 11.89 -32.16
N ALA A 27 2.92 12.03 -31.25
CA ALA A 27 4.27 12.45 -31.63
C ALA A 27 5.12 11.34 -32.28
N ILE A 28 5.05 10.07 -31.82
CA ILE A 28 5.92 8.98 -32.31
C ILE A 28 5.18 7.64 -32.12
N GLY A 29 4.86 6.96 -33.23
CA GLY A 29 3.92 5.83 -33.32
C GLY A 29 3.97 4.80 -32.20
N ALA A 30 2.79 4.47 -31.65
CA ALA A 30 2.39 3.34 -30.79
C ALA A 30 3.19 3.07 -29.49
N TYR A 31 4.52 3.16 -29.52
CA TYR A 31 5.41 2.82 -28.41
C TYR A 31 5.55 3.93 -27.37
N GLY A 32 5.47 5.21 -27.77
CA GLY A 32 5.58 6.34 -26.87
C GLY A 32 4.41 6.43 -25.87
N GLY A 33 3.19 6.26 -26.37
CA GLY A 33 1.98 6.23 -25.53
C GLY A 33 1.94 5.04 -24.58
N ALA A 34 2.38 3.85 -25.04
CA ALA A 34 2.39 2.64 -24.22
C ALA A 34 3.36 2.74 -23.04
N LEU A 35 4.55 3.31 -23.23
CA LEU A 35 5.54 3.49 -22.17
C LEU A 35 5.00 4.35 -21.01
N VAL A 36 4.22 5.39 -21.31
CA VAL A 36 3.60 6.23 -20.28
C VAL A 36 2.64 5.39 -19.42
N TRP A 37 1.80 4.57 -20.04
CA TRP A 37 0.87 3.71 -19.31
C TRP A 37 1.57 2.62 -18.50
N VAL A 38 2.68 2.07 -19.00
CA VAL A 38 3.51 1.11 -18.25
C VAL A 38 4.12 1.77 -17.01
N ILE A 39 4.64 2.99 -17.14
CA ILE A 39 5.21 3.73 -16.01
C ILE A 39 4.12 4.09 -14.99
N VAL A 40 3.00 4.64 -15.44
CA VAL A 40 1.87 5.02 -14.56
C VAL A 40 1.27 3.80 -13.87
N GLY A 41 0.98 2.73 -14.62
CA GLY A 41 0.45 1.48 -14.08
C GLY A 41 1.44 0.80 -13.13
N GLY A 42 2.74 0.83 -13.46
CA GLY A 42 3.80 0.31 -12.60
C GLY A 42 3.90 1.05 -11.27
N VAL A 43 3.92 2.38 -11.30
CA VAL A 43 3.97 3.21 -10.07
C VAL A 43 2.70 3.02 -9.23
N ALA A 44 1.52 3.03 -9.85
CA ALA A 44 0.26 2.78 -9.15
C ALA A 44 0.22 1.38 -8.51
N GLY A 45 0.69 0.36 -9.24
CA GLY A 45 0.79 -1.01 -8.75
C GLY A 45 1.75 -1.15 -7.56
N LEU A 46 2.94 -0.53 -7.64
CA LEU A 46 3.90 -0.52 -6.53
C LEU A 46 3.36 0.21 -5.30
N TYR A 47 2.63 1.32 -5.50
CA TYR A 47 1.99 2.05 -4.41
C TYR A 47 0.92 1.21 -3.72
N LEU A 48 0.05 0.54 -4.48
CA LEU A 48 -0.96 -0.39 -3.97
C LEU A 48 -0.33 -1.60 -3.27
N ALA A 49 0.76 -2.15 -3.81
CA ALA A 49 1.52 -3.24 -3.19
C ALA A 49 2.15 -2.79 -1.86
N GLY A 50 2.70 -1.57 -1.80
CA GLY A 50 3.23 -0.98 -0.58
C GLY A 50 2.16 -0.78 0.49
N LEU A 51 0.97 -0.30 0.10
CA LEU A 51 -0.17 -0.18 1.00
C LEU A 51 -0.65 -1.54 1.52
N ARG A 52 -0.72 -2.56 0.65
CA ARG A 52 -1.01 -3.94 1.07
C ARG A 52 0.04 -4.46 2.06
N ARG A 53 1.33 -4.23 1.79
CA ARG A 53 2.43 -4.61 2.69
C ARG A 53 2.32 -3.93 4.06
N ARG A 54 1.92 -2.66 4.10
CA ARG A 54 1.67 -1.95 5.37
C ARG A 54 0.53 -2.56 6.16
N ARG A 55 -0.56 -2.97 5.49
CA ARG A 55 -1.67 -3.68 6.16
C ARG A 55 -1.24 -5.03 6.73
N SER A 56 -0.46 -5.81 5.97
CA SER A 56 0.08 -7.08 6.48
C SER A 56 1.11 -6.89 7.59
N ALA A 57 1.91 -5.80 7.53
CA ALA A 57 2.88 -5.48 8.57
C ALA A 57 2.20 -5.06 9.88
N ALA A 58 1.04 -4.40 9.83
CA ALA A 58 0.28 -4.07 11.03
C ALA A 58 -0.21 -5.33 11.75
N VAL A 59 -0.73 -6.32 11.02
CA VAL A 59 -1.13 -7.61 11.58
C VAL A 59 0.08 -8.38 12.13
N ALA A 60 1.20 -8.39 11.40
CA ALA A 60 2.43 -9.03 11.87
C ALA A 60 3.00 -8.35 13.13
N ALA A 61 2.92 -7.02 13.22
CA ALA A 61 3.35 -6.26 14.40
C ALA A 61 2.49 -6.55 15.62
N GLU A 62 1.17 -6.72 15.45
CA GLU A 62 0.27 -7.12 16.53
C GLU A 62 0.59 -8.52 17.05
N ILE A 63 0.85 -9.47 16.15
CA ILE A 63 1.28 -10.83 16.52
C ILE A 63 2.62 -10.79 17.26
N ALA A 64 3.60 -10.02 16.77
CA ALA A 64 4.91 -9.89 17.40
C ALA A 64 4.82 -9.23 18.80
N ALA A 65 4.04 -8.15 18.95
CA ALA A 65 3.87 -7.47 20.24
C ALA A 65 3.12 -8.33 21.28
N ARG A 66 2.35 -9.32 20.84
CA ARG A 66 1.70 -10.29 21.74
C ARG A 66 2.65 -11.43 22.09
N ALA A 67 3.39 -11.95 21.11
CA ALA A 67 4.43 -12.95 21.34
C ALA A 67 5.52 -12.44 22.30
N GLU A 68 5.87 -11.15 22.24
CA GLU A 68 6.83 -10.53 23.16
C GLU A 68 6.29 -10.50 24.60
N ARG A 69 5.02 -10.13 24.79
CA ARG A 69 4.38 -10.16 26.11
C ARG A 69 4.28 -11.57 26.70
N GLU A 70 3.96 -12.56 25.86
CA GLU A 70 3.96 -13.97 26.28
C GLU A 70 5.39 -14.46 26.60
N ASN A 71 6.40 -13.96 25.90
CA ASN A 71 7.81 -14.26 26.16
C ASN A 71 8.28 -13.66 27.49
N GLU A 72 7.90 -12.41 27.78
CA GLU A 72 8.20 -11.75 29.05
C GLU A 72 7.60 -12.51 30.24
N LEU A 73 6.33 -12.93 30.14
CA LEU A 73 5.66 -13.73 31.18
C LEU A 73 6.33 -15.11 31.39
N TYR A 74 6.79 -15.74 30.31
CA TYR A 74 7.55 -16.98 30.40
C TYR A 74 8.91 -16.79 31.08
N LEU A 75 9.62 -15.70 30.77
CA LEU A 75 10.90 -15.35 31.40
C LEU A 75 10.74 -15.01 32.88
N GLU A 76 9.59 -14.47 33.29
CA GLU A 76 9.23 -14.24 34.69
C GLU A 76 8.87 -15.54 35.44
N GLY A 77 8.81 -16.68 34.74
CA GLY A 77 8.54 -17.99 35.31
C GLY A 77 7.06 -18.29 35.51
N ASP A 78 6.16 -17.50 34.93
CA ASP A 78 4.73 -17.77 34.96
C ASP A 78 4.35 -18.82 33.89
N SER A 79 4.02 -20.02 34.38
CA SER A 79 3.60 -21.17 33.56
C SER A 79 2.27 -20.97 32.79
N GLY A 80 1.58 -19.84 32.99
CA GLY A 80 0.35 -19.47 32.28
C GLY A 80 0.57 -19.01 30.82
N GLY A 81 1.81 -18.74 30.39
CA GLY A 81 2.16 -18.33 29.04
C GLY A 81 2.03 -19.46 28.01
N VAL A 82 0.79 -19.84 27.66
CA VAL A 82 0.53 -20.87 26.64
C VAL A 82 0.73 -20.30 25.24
N TYR A 83 1.90 -20.55 24.66
CA TYR A 83 2.10 -20.38 23.22
C TYR A 83 1.15 -21.30 22.43
N GLY A 84 0.41 -20.73 21.47
CA GLY A 84 -0.29 -21.51 20.45
C GLY A 84 -1.83 -21.49 20.45
N GLN A 85 -2.49 -20.71 21.33
CA GLN A 85 -3.96 -20.55 21.29
C GLN A 85 -4.46 -19.44 20.36
N TYR A 86 -3.66 -18.98 19.40
CA TYR A 86 -4.13 -17.98 18.43
C TYR A 86 -5.06 -18.62 17.38
N ARG A 87 -6.36 -18.35 17.48
CA ARG A 87 -7.33 -18.57 16.40
C ARG A 87 -7.56 -17.24 15.69
N PRO A 88 -7.06 -17.04 14.46
CA PRO A 88 -7.33 -15.82 13.72
C PRO A 88 -8.85 -15.66 13.50
N PRO A 89 -9.41 -14.44 13.63
CA PRO A 89 -10.79 -14.19 13.23
C PRO A 89 -10.92 -14.39 11.71
N SER A 90 -11.89 -15.21 11.30
CA SER A 90 -12.28 -15.46 9.91
C SER A 90 -12.89 -14.24 9.24
#